data_AF-A0A2Z5GCA3-F1
#
_entry.id   AF-A0A2Z5GCA3-F1
#
_cell.length_a   1.000
_cell.length_b   1.000
_cell.length_c   1.000
_cell.angle_alpha   90.00
_cell.angle_beta   90.00
_cell.angle_gamma   90.00
#
_symmetry.space_group_name_H-M   'P 1'
#
loop_
_entity.id
_entity.type
_entity.pdbx_description
1 polymer ?
#
loop_
_entity_poly.entity_id
_entity_poly.type
_entity_poly.pdbx_seq_one_letter_code
_entity_poly.pdbx_strand_id
1 'polypeptide(L)'
;MAQTLLKNDGILKPEVIVSSKTRTTRLASERLNTDLWHQVYLVTFVSRSGDTIQAIVLHDASMEECSMTGVQVFLVSKRLDSDPQKR
;
A
#
# COMPACT_ATOMS: atom_id res chain seq x y z
N MET A 1 3.74 6.63 5.75
CA MET A 1 3.07 5.99 6.91
C MET A 1 3.08 4.47 6.84
N ALA A 2 2.64 3.84 5.75
CA ALA A 2 2.63 2.37 5.64
C ALA A 2 3.99 1.70 5.88
N GLN A 3 5.08 2.24 5.31
CA GLN A 3 6.43 1.74 5.55
C GLN A 3 6.83 1.79 7.03
N THR A 4 6.41 2.83 7.75
CA THR A 4 6.72 2.99 9.19
C THR A 4 5.99 1.95 10.03
N LEU A 5 4.70 1.72 9.77
CA LEU A 5 3.92 0.70 10.48
C LEU A 5 4.51 -0.69 10.28
N LEU A 6 4.86 -1.06 9.04
CA LEU A 6 5.46 -2.35 8.74
C LEU A 6 6.86 -2.53 9.34
N LYS A 7 7.64 -1.44 9.50
CA LYS A 7 8.94 -1.48 10.18
C LYS A 7 8.76 -1.69 11.68
N ASN A 8 7.83 -0.96 12.30
CA ASN A 8 7.54 -1.08 13.73
C ASN A 8 7.04 -2.47 14.11
N ASP A 9 6.32 -3.13 13.19
CA ASP A 9 5.83 -4.51 13.37
C ASP A 9 6.87 -5.59 12.99
N GLY A 10 8.08 -5.19 12.58
CA GLY A 10 9.16 -6.12 12.23
C GLY A 10 8.99 -6.86 10.88
N ILE A 11 7.92 -6.56 10.12
CA ILE A 11 7.65 -7.14 8.80
C ILE A 11 8.66 -6.61 7.77
N LEU A 12 8.84 -5.28 7.73
CA LEU A 12 9.93 -4.67 6.98
C LEU A 12 11.19 -4.70 7.82
N LYS A 13 12.09 -5.63 7.49
CA LYS A 13 13.43 -5.69 8.06
C LYS A 13 14.24 -4.43 7.72
N PRO A 14 15.37 -4.16 8.41
CA PRO A 14 16.28 -3.06 8.10
C PRO A 14 16.89 -3.13 6.69
N GLU A 15 16.61 -4.20 5.93
CA GLU A 15 16.86 -4.27 4.51
C GLU A 15 16.40 -2.97 3.85
N VAL A 16 17.34 -2.28 3.21
CA VAL A 16 17.05 -0.96 2.69
C VAL A 16 16.09 -1.12 1.52
N ILE A 17 14.80 -0.94 1.78
CA ILE A 17 13.78 -0.81 0.74
C ILE A 17 14.30 0.20 -0.28
N VAL A 18 14.32 -0.22 -1.54
CA VAL A 18 14.76 0.65 -2.62
C VAL A 18 13.57 1.53 -2.97
N SER A 19 13.51 2.73 -2.39
CA SER A 19 12.37 3.64 -2.55
C SER A 19 12.07 3.94 -4.03
N SER A 20 13.10 4.03 -4.88
CA SER A 20 12.93 4.22 -6.34
C SER A 20 12.30 3.04 -7.07
N LYS A 21 12.30 1.85 -6.46
CA LYS A 21 11.64 0.63 -6.99
C LYS A 21 10.28 0.38 -6.32
N THR A 22 9.96 1.11 -5.25
CA THR A 22 8.66 1.00 -4.59
C THR A 22 7.59 1.55 -5.51
N ARG A 23 6.51 0.78 -5.71
CA ARG A 23 5.40 1.17 -6.57
C ARG A 23 4.13 1.32 -5.74
N THR A 24 3.40 2.38 -6.01
CA THR A 24 2.10 2.66 -5.41
C THR A 24 1.06 2.75 -6.50
N THR A 25 0.01 1.94 -6.41
CA THR A 25 -1.07 1.89 -7.39
C THR A 25 -2.39 2.13 -6.67
N ARG A 26 -3.17 3.12 -7.11
CA ARG A 26 -4.51 3.36 -6.57
C ARG A 26 -5.46 2.28 -7.09
N LEU A 27 -6.04 1.50 -6.19
CA LEU A 27 -7.03 0.47 -6.50
C LEU A 27 -8.44 1.04 -6.51
N ALA A 28 -8.75 1.91 -5.55
CA ALA A 28 -10.05 2.56 -5.43
C ALA A 28 -9.91 3.97 -4.86
N SER A 29 -10.87 4.83 -5.19
CA SER A 29 -11.01 6.17 -4.64
C SER A 29 -12.48 6.51 -4.61
N GLU A 30 -13.03 6.64 -3.41
CA GLU A 30 -14.40 7.06 -3.16
C GLU A 30 -14.38 8.49 -2.63
N ARG A 31 -15.25 9.36 -3.15
CA ARG A 31 -15.40 10.73 -2.63
C ARG A 31 -16.47 10.71 -1.55
N LEU A 32 -16.09 11.05 -0.31
CA LEU A 32 -16.99 11.12 0.84
C LEU A 32 -17.67 12.49 0.96
N ASN A 33 -16.95 13.58 0.67
CA ASN A 33 -17.50 14.94 0.68
C ASN A 33 -16.71 15.88 -0.26
N THR A 34 -16.92 17.19 -0.17
CA THR A 34 -16.33 18.18 -1.07
C THR A 34 -14.79 18.11 -1.13
N ASP A 35 -14.13 17.69 -0.05
CA ASP A 35 -12.67 17.65 0.06
C ASP A 35 -12.17 16.44 0.87
N LEU A 36 -12.85 15.30 0.76
CA LEU A 36 -12.48 14.08 1.48
C LEU A 36 -12.71 12.87 0.60
N TRP A 37 -11.68 12.03 0.48
CA TRP A 37 -11.71 10.78 -0.25
C TRP A 37 -11.26 9.63 0.61
N HIS A 38 -12.01 8.53 0.57
CA HIS A 38 -11.56 7.25 1.06
C HIS A 38 -10.78 6.54 -0.06
N GLN A 39 -9.49 6.30 0.15
CA GLN A 39 -8.61 5.77 -0.90
C GLN A 39 -7.96 4.45 -0.50
N VAL A 40 -7.90 3.55 -1.47
CA VAL A 40 -7.28 2.23 -1.34
C VAL A 40 -6.12 2.13 -2.30
N TYR A 41 -4.92 1.84 -1.79
CA TYR A 41 -3.70 1.69 -2.58
C TYR A 41 -3.09 0.31 -2.40
N LEU A 42 -2.60 -0.27 -3.48
CA LEU A 42 -1.63 -1.35 -3.44
C LEU A 42 -0.22 -0.73 -3.45
N VAL A 43 0.55 -0.98 -2.39
CA VAL A 43 1.95 -0.61 -2.32
C VAL A 43 2.80 -1.87 -2.44
N THR A 44 3.70 -1.89 -3.41
CA THR A 44 4.70 -2.94 -3.58
C THR A 44 6.06 -2.40 -3.17
N PHE A 45 6.54 -2.83 -2.01
CA PHE A 45 7.89 -2.56 -1.53
C PHE A 45 8.86 -3.55 -2.16
N VAL A 46 10.03 -3.06 -2.56
CA VAL A 46 11.08 -3.88 -3.17
C VAL A 46 12.33 -3.75 -2.31
N SER A 47 12.84 -4.87 -1.79
CA SER A 47 14.09 -4.91 -1.05
C SER A 47 15.30 -4.82 -2.00
N ARG A 48 16.51 -4.63 -1.45
CA ARG A 48 17.74 -4.73 -2.25
C ARG A 48 18.01 -6.14 -2.78
N SER A 49 17.57 -7.18 -2.07
CA SER A 49 17.66 -8.57 -2.55
C SER A 49 16.75 -8.85 -3.75
N GLY A 50 15.78 -7.96 -4.02
CA GLY A 50 14.79 -8.13 -5.07
C GLY A 50 13.48 -8.75 -4.57
N ASP A 51 13.40 -9.12 -3.29
CA ASP A 51 12.17 -9.59 -2.67
C ASP A 51 11.12 -8.48 -2.66
N THR A 52 9.85 -8.90 -2.80
CA THR A 52 8.73 -7.97 -2.84
C THR A 52 7.77 -8.22 -1.69
N ILE A 53 7.32 -7.14 -1.07
CA ILE A 53 6.30 -7.15 -0.04
C ILE A 53 5.17 -6.26 -0.52
N GLN A 54 3.96 -6.81 -0.54
CA GLN A 54 2.78 -6.09 -0.99
C GLN A 54 1.87 -5.78 0.20
N ALA A 55 1.40 -4.54 0.26
CA ALA A 55 0.45 -4.11 1.27
C ALA A 55 -0.68 -3.31 0.64
N ILE A 56 -1.89 -3.50 1.15
CA ILE A 56 -3.05 -2.66 0.85
C ILE A 56 -3.10 -1.57 1.92
N VAL A 57 -3.13 -0.32 1.50
CA VAL A 57 -3.11 0.85 2.37
C VAL A 57 -4.42 1.61 2.19
N LEU A 58 -5.14 1.81 3.28
CA LEU A 58 -6.39 2.56 3.32
C LEU A 58 -6.20 3.79 4.20
N HIS A 59 -6.68 4.93 3.73
CA HIS A 59 -6.71 6.17 4.47
C HIS A 59 -7.72 7.13 3.85
N ASP A 60 -8.13 8.12 4.64
CA ASP A 60 -8.83 9.28 4.12
C ASP A 60 -7.84 10.39 3.79
N ALA A 61 -8.01 11.01 2.62
CA ALA A 61 -7.18 12.11 2.14
C ALA A 61 -8.06 13.30 1.73
N SER A 62 -7.54 14.52 1.89
CA SER A 62 -8.08 15.75 1.32
C SER A 62 -7.12 16.35 0.29
N MET A 63 -7.52 17.45 -0.33
CA MET A 63 -6.62 18.23 -1.18
C MET A 63 -5.50 18.92 -0.39
N GLU A 64 -5.74 19.26 0.88
CA GLU A 64 -4.76 19.93 1.75
C GLU A 64 -3.83 18.94 2.47
N GLU A 65 -4.35 17.77 2.87
CA GLU A 65 -3.58 16.77 3.60
C GLU A 65 -3.66 15.40 2.92
N CYS A 66 -2.50 14.84 2.59
CA CYS A 66 -2.38 13.47 2.04
C CYS A 66 -2.84 12.36 2.99
N SER A 67 -3.19 12.67 4.24
CA SER A 67 -3.78 11.74 5.21
C SER A 67 -4.43 12.55 6.34
N MET A 68 -5.75 12.59 6.37
CA MET A 68 -6.50 13.26 7.43
C MET A 68 -6.84 12.35 8.60
N THR A 69 -6.80 11.03 8.40
CA THR A 69 -7.13 10.01 9.40
C THR A 69 -6.01 8.98 9.55
N GLY A 70 -6.15 8.09 10.54
CA GLY A 70 -5.21 6.99 10.77
C GLY A 70 -5.15 6.04 9.57
N VAL A 71 -3.94 5.63 9.20
CA VAL A 71 -3.69 4.73 8.07
C VAL A 71 -3.87 3.28 8.49
N GLN A 72 -4.70 2.53 7.77
CA GLN A 72 -4.82 1.08 7.90
C GLN A 72 -3.91 0.40 6.86
N VAL A 73 -3.20 -0.66 7.29
CA VAL A 73 -2.26 -1.41 6.44
C VAL A 73 -2.57 -2.89 6.54
N PHE A 74 -2.83 -3.52 5.41
CA PHE A 74 -3.08 -4.96 5.29
C PHE A 74 -1.95 -5.61 4.50
N LEU A 75 -1.28 -6.61 5.06
CA LEU A 75 -0.25 -7.37 4.35
C LEU A 75 -0.91 -8.36 3.37
N VAL A 76 -0.46 -8.36 2.12
CA VAL A 76 -0.92 -9.35 1.13
C VAL A 76 -0.06 -10.60 1.25
N SER A 77 -0.63 -11.66 1.82
CA SER A 77 0.05 -12.96 1.97
C SER A 77 -0.06 -13.85 0.72
N LYS A 78 -1.13 -13.69 -0.05
CA LYS A 78 -1.38 -14.44 -1.29
C LYS A 78 -2.24 -13.63 -2.25
N ARG A 79 -1.82 -13.59 -3.52
CA ARG A 79 -2.64 -13.08 -4.62
C ARG A 79 -3.24 -14.25 -5.38
N LEU A 80 -4.55 -14.17 -5.65
CA LEU A 80 -5.25 -15.11 -6.50
C LEU A 80 -5.59 -14.37 -7.78
N ASP A 81 -5.15 -14.91 -8.92
CA ASP A 81 -5.51 -14.39 -10.23
C ASP A 81 -6.42 -15.40 -10.91
N SER A 82 -7.49 -14.94 -11.55
CA SER A 82 -8.29 -15.77 -12.44
C SER A 82 -7.49 -15.94 -13.74
N ASP A 83 -6.73 -17.02 -13.86
CA ASP A 83 -6.03 -17.36 -15.10
C ASP A 83 -7.06 -17.62 -16.22
N PRO A 84 -7.16 -16.78 -17.26
CA PRO A 84 -8.10 -16.99 -18.36
C PRO A 84 -7.72 -18.20 -19.22
N GLN A 85 -6.49 -18.71 -19.11
CA GLN A 85 -5.97 -19.83 -19.93
C GLN A 85 -6.12 -21.21 -19.28
N LYS A 86 -6.81 -21.30 -18.14
CA LYS A 86 -7.10 -22.57 -17.43
C LYS A 86 -8.56 -23.02 -17.56
N ARG A 87 -9.11 -23.01 -18.77
CA ARG A 87 -10.39 -23.66 -19.11
C ARG A 87 -10.22 -24.63 -20.25
#